data_AF-A0A7S1DYH1-F1
#
_entry.id   AF-A0A7S1DYH1-F1
#
_cell.length_a   1.000
_cell.length_b   1.000
_cell.length_c   1.000
_cell.angle_alpha   90.00
_cell.angle_beta   90.00
_cell.angle_gamma   90.00
#
_symmetry.space_group_name_H-M   'P 1'
#
loop_
_entity.id
_entity.type
_entity.pdbx_description
1 polymer ?
#
loop_
_entity_poly.entity_id
_entity_poly.type
_entity_poly.pdbx_seq_one_letter_code
_entity_poly.pdbx_strand_id
1 'polypeptide(L)'
;GVYFNDATKAVLEAKGETFQYIERRKIENTGGVVKNNEPVCELYSLNAYPEALQKKVTLLKHFRNYLTEQQKKSDGENFVEGNVCSNELPMVYLKKWVRTKHAILFRLSNQTVQIVFYDQTEVLLTPDNKYVTYVDKKRKRSTFPLNDELVGSHPEMAKRLKYSREILNQLLNGQQKH
;
A
#
# COMPACT_ATOMS: atom_id res chain seq x y z
N GLY A 1 -0.51 8.16 3.18
CA GLY A 1 -1.14 7.58 4.38
C GLY A 1 -0.10 6.99 5.31
N VAL A 2 -0.49 6.61 6.53
CA VAL A 2 0.39 6.07 7.58
C VAL A 2 -0.20 4.76 8.11
N TYR A 3 0.66 3.77 8.31
CA TYR A 3 0.36 2.53 9.02
C TYR A 3 1.02 2.61 10.40
N PHE A 4 0.23 2.60 11.47
CA PHE A 4 0.72 2.72 12.84
C PHE A 4 1.07 1.35 13.44
N ASN A 5 1.90 1.36 14.49
CA ASN A 5 2.38 0.13 15.14
C ASN A 5 1.27 -0.65 15.87
N ASP A 6 0.18 0.03 16.25
CA ASP A 6 -1.03 -0.59 16.82
C ASP A 6 -1.96 -1.18 15.75
N ALA A 7 -1.46 -1.35 14.52
CA ALA A 7 -2.17 -1.83 13.35
C ALA A 7 -3.32 -0.93 12.85
N THR A 8 -3.49 0.27 13.42
CA THR A 8 -4.41 1.29 12.91
C THR A 8 -3.81 2.00 11.71
N LYS A 9 -4.64 2.64 10.88
CA LYS A 9 -4.19 3.32 9.66
C LYS A 9 -4.86 4.67 9.52
N ALA A 10 -4.14 5.63 8.94
CA ALA A 10 -4.69 6.89 8.52
C ALA A 10 -4.36 7.14 7.04
N VAL A 11 -5.36 7.37 6.22
CA VAL A 11 -5.21 7.65 4.78
C VAL A 11 -5.63 9.08 4.55
N LEU A 12 -4.74 9.90 4.03
CA LEU A 12 -5.05 11.28 3.69
C LEU A 12 -5.61 11.32 2.26
N GLU A 13 -6.68 12.07 2.06
CA GLU A 13 -7.22 12.37 0.74
C GLU A 13 -6.21 13.17 -0.09
N ALA A 14 -6.28 13.09 -1.43
CA ALA A 14 -5.37 13.79 -2.34
C ALA A 14 -5.35 15.32 -2.11
N LYS A 15 -6.53 15.93 -1.87
CA LYS A 15 -6.65 17.37 -1.54
C LYS A 15 -6.04 17.72 -0.17
N GLY A 16 -5.89 16.73 0.70
CA GLY A 16 -5.31 16.89 2.02
C GLY A 16 -6.22 17.62 3.01
N GLU A 17 -7.53 17.65 2.78
CA GLU A 17 -8.51 18.26 3.68
C GLU A 17 -9.06 17.26 4.70
N THR A 18 -9.34 16.05 4.23
CA THR A 18 -9.89 14.96 5.04
C THR A 18 -8.93 13.77 5.10
N PHE A 19 -9.08 12.97 6.14
CA PHE A 19 -8.39 11.69 6.29
C PHE A 19 -9.34 10.61 6.78
N GLN A 20 -9.15 9.40 6.27
CA GLN A 20 -9.84 8.20 6.73
C GLN A 20 -8.99 7.49 7.79
N TYR A 21 -9.55 7.27 8.96
CA TYR A 21 -8.99 6.47 10.03
C TYR A 21 -9.59 5.06 9.99
N ILE A 22 -8.73 4.04 10.11
CA ILE A 22 -9.12 2.64 9.98
C ILE A 22 -8.58 1.87 11.17
N GLU A 23 -9.50 1.28 11.93
CA GLU A 23 -9.20 0.52 13.15
C GLU A 23 -9.86 -0.86 13.13
N ARG A 24 -9.15 -1.88 13.62
CA ARG A 24 -9.72 -3.21 13.85
C ARG A 24 -10.16 -3.29 15.31
N ARG A 25 -11.44 -3.07 15.56
CA ARG A 25 -12.02 -3.30 16.89
C ARG A 25 -12.11 -4.82 17.11
N LYS A 26 -11.44 -5.35 18.13
CA LYS A 26 -11.75 -6.69 18.64
C LYS A 26 -13.12 -6.58 19.31
N ILE A 27 -14.09 -7.35 18.86
CA ILE A 27 -15.36 -7.48 19.57
C ILE A 27 -15.06 -8.25 20.85
N GLU A 28 -15.13 -7.58 22.01
CA GLU A 28 -15.26 -8.29 23.28
C GLU A 28 -16.64 -8.96 23.27
N ASN A 29 -16.67 -10.26 23.50
CA ASN A 29 -17.89 -11.07 23.49
C ASN A 29 -18.86 -10.60 24.59
N THR A 30 -19.71 -9.63 24.29
CA THR A 30 -20.92 -9.33 25.04
C THR A 30 -22.12 -9.62 24.15
N GLY A 31 -22.62 -10.85 24.24
CA GLY A 31 -23.99 -11.20 23.87
C GLY A 31 -24.38 -11.04 22.40
N GLY A 32 -24.03 -12.04 21.59
CA GLY A 32 -24.99 -12.58 20.61
C GLY A 32 -25.36 -11.73 19.38
N VAL A 33 -24.41 -11.14 18.66
CA VAL A 33 -24.50 -10.99 17.19
C VAL A 33 -23.08 -11.00 16.62
N VAL A 34 -22.73 -12.04 15.85
CA VAL A 34 -21.45 -12.12 15.13
C VAL A 34 -21.49 -11.10 13.99
N LYS A 35 -21.18 -9.83 14.28
CA LYS A 35 -20.80 -8.89 13.23
C LYS A 35 -19.38 -9.26 12.81
N ASN A 36 -19.18 -9.53 11.53
CA ASN A 36 -17.88 -9.88 10.95
C ASN A 36 -16.78 -8.92 11.44
N ASN A 37 -15.53 -9.39 11.49
CA ASN A 37 -14.30 -8.63 11.81
C ASN A 37 -14.00 -7.48 10.81
N GLU A 38 -15.02 -6.71 10.42
CA GLU A 38 -14.91 -5.62 9.48
C GLU A 38 -14.20 -4.44 10.14
N PRO A 39 -13.17 -3.88 9.48
CA PRO A 39 -12.47 -2.72 10.01
C PRO A 39 -13.42 -1.53 10.09
N VAL A 40 -13.46 -0.87 11.25
CA VAL A 40 -14.19 0.39 11.41
C VAL A 40 -13.44 1.46 10.64
N CYS A 41 -14.13 2.13 9.73
CA CYS A 41 -13.58 3.19 8.89
C CYS A 41 -14.32 4.49 9.21
N GLU A 42 -13.61 5.48 9.74
CA GLU A 42 -14.14 6.77 10.14
C GLU A 42 -13.47 7.87 9.32
N LEU A 43 -14.25 8.86 8.88
CA LEU A 43 -13.75 10.00 8.10
C LEU A 43 -13.68 11.23 9.00
N TYR A 44 -12.54 11.89 9.01
CA TYR A 44 -12.29 13.09 9.81
C TYR A 44 -11.67 14.20 8.96
N SER A 45 -11.87 15.45 9.37
CA SER A 45 -11.16 16.59 8.79
C SER A 45 -9.83 16.80 9.52
N LEU A 46 -8.81 17.34 8.85
CA LEU A 46 -7.57 17.77 9.52
C LEU A 46 -7.77 18.91 10.53
N ASN A 47 -8.95 19.54 10.54
CA ASN A 47 -9.33 20.60 11.47
C ASN A 47 -10.33 20.13 12.55
N ALA A 48 -11.00 18.98 12.34
CA ALA A 48 -12.02 18.46 13.24
C ALA A 48 -11.88 16.94 13.39
N TYR A 49 -11.30 16.53 14.52
CA TYR A 49 -11.06 15.13 14.89
C TYR A 49 -11.01 14.98 16.43
N PRO A 50 -11.29 13.78 16.98
CA PRO A 50 -11.19 13.54 18.42
C PRO A 50 -9.78 13.75 18.97
N GLU A 51 -9.66 14.26 20.19
CA GLU A 51 -8.36 14.52 20.85
C GLU A 51 -7.48 13.26 20.94
N ALA A 52 -8.11 12.08 21.10
CA ALA A 52 -7.42 10.79 21.08
C ALA A 52 -6.57 10.54 19.81
N LEU A 53 -6.94 11.14 18.67
CA LEU A 53 -6.21 11.01 17.41
C LEU A 53 -5.11 12.06 17.22
N GLN A 54 -4.97 13.05 18.10
CA GLN A 54 -4.06 14.19 17.92
C GLN A 54 -2.62 13.75 17.63
N LYS A 55 -2.07 12.80 18.40
CA LYS A 55 -0.71 12.28 18.18
C LYS A 55 -0.57 11.62 16.80
N LYS A 56 -1.59 10.86 16.36
CA LYS A 56 -1.61 10.17 15.07
C LYS A 56 -1.71 11.15 13.91
N VAL A 57 -2.55 12.18 14.03
CA VAL A 57 -2.70 13.25 13.05
C VAL A 57 -1.43 14.08 12.92
N THR A 58 -0.75 14.39 14.03
CA THR A 58 0.55 15.07 14.01
C THR A 58 1.59 14.26 13.24
N LEU A 59 1.68 12.95 13.49
CA LEU A 59 2.58 12.06 12.76
C LEU A 59 2.23 12.00 11.27
N LEU A 60 0.94 11.95 10.92
CA LEU A 60 0.45 12.00 9.54
C LEU A 60 0.91 13.28 8.83
N LYS A 61 0.75 14.44 9.48
CA LYS A 61 1.22 15.74 8.96
C LYS A 61 2.74 15.75 8.78
N HIS A 62 3.48 15.24 9.76
CA HIS A 62 4.94 15.16 9.70
C HIS A 62 5.42 14.30 8.53
N PHE A 63 4.88 13.09 8.38
CA PHE A 63 5.24 12.21 7.27
C PHE A 63 4.83 12.78 5.91
N ARG A 64 3.67 13.45 5.81
CA ARG A 64 3.27 14.16 4.59
C ARG A 64 4.33 15.17 4.17
N ASN A 65 4.70 16.07 5.09
CA ASN A 65 5.67 17.13 4.78
C ASN A 65 7.03 16.56 4.39
N TYR A 66 7.51 15.56 5.14
CA TYR A 66 8.76 14.88 4.83
C TYR A 66 8.76 14.23 3.43
N LEU A 67 7.71 13.51 3.07
CA LEU A 67 7.60 12.87 1.76
C LEU A 67 7.52 13.90 0.62
N THR A 68 6.77 15.00 0.81
CA THR A 68 6.68 16.09 -0.16
C THR A 68 8.04 16.78 -0.35
N GLU A 69 8.81 16.99 0.71
CA GLU A 69 10.15 17.55 0.62
C GLU A 69 11.12 16.61 -0.09
N GLN A 70 11.04 15.30 0.17
CA GLN A 70 11.88 14.31 -0.51
C GLN A 70 11.54 14.21 -2.00
N GLN A 71 10.25 14.27 -2.38
CA GLN A 71 9.82 14.30 -3.77
C GLN A 71 10.37 15.51 -4.53
N LYS A 72 10.34 16.70 -3.90
CA LYS A 72 10.93 17.92 -4.49
C LYS A 72 12.45 17.81 -4.70
N LYS A 73 13.14 16.96 -3.93
CA LYS A 73 14.58 16.73 -4.02
C LYS A 73 14.96 15.65 -5.04
N SER A 74 14.03 14.79 -5.46
CA SER A 74 14.29 13.61 -6.29
C SER A 74 13.85 13.75 -7.77
N ASP A 75 13.86 14.97 -8.30
CA ASP A 75 13.59 15.36 -9.71
C ASP A 75 12.13 15.64 -10.14
N GLY A 76 12.00 16.61 -11.06
CA GLY A 76 10.80 17.09 -11.73
C GLY A 76 10.13 16.10 -12.69
N GLU A 77 10.08 14.83 -12.32
CA GLU A 77 9.23 13.85 -12.96
C GLU A 77 7.83 13.95 -12.36
N ASN A 78 6.92 14.51 -13.15
CA ASN A 78 5.50 14.55 -12.87
C ASN A 78 5.01 13.14 -12.55
N PHE A 79 4.83 12.81 -11.27
CA PHE A 79 3.78 11.88 -10.91
C PHE A 79 2.51 12.51 -11.46
N VAL A 80 1.90 11.87 -12.44
CA VAL A 80 0.52 12.15 -12.78
C VAL A 80 -0.22 11.90 -11.48
N GLU A 81 -0.56 12.97 -10.76
CA GLU A 81 -1.65 12.94 -9.80
C GLU A 81 -2.83 12.44 -10.61
N GLY A 82 -3.05 11.12 -10.54
CA GLY A 82 -4.24 10.52 -11.06
C GLY A 82 -5.36 11.28 -10.39
N ASN A 83 -6.01 12.14 -11.17
CA ASN A 83 -7.18 12.90 -10.79
C ASN A 83 -8.32 11.89 -10.59
N VAL A 84 -8.20 11.08 -9.54
CA VAL A 84 -9.27 10.22 -9.07
C VAL A 84 -10.10 11.10 -8.14
N CYS A 85 -10.75 12.09 -8.76
CA CYS A 85 -11.94 12.71 -8.22
C CYS A 85 -13.01 11.62 -8.19
N SER A 86 -13.02 10.83 -7.13
CA SER A 86 -14.10 9.89 -6.86
C SER A 86 -14.26 9.78 -5.36
N ASN A 87 -15.07 10.68 -4.79
CA ASN A 87 -15.52 10.60 -3.40
C ASN A 87 -16.28 9.30 -3.08
N GLU A 88 -16.49 8.42 -4.08
CA GLU A 88 -17.24 7.17 -3.98
C GLU A 88 -16.38 5.91 -4.01
N LEU A 89 -15.08 6.01 -4.35
CA LEU A 89 -14.20 4.83 -4.30
C LEU A 89 -13.48 4.77 -2.94
N PRO A 90 -13.47 3.60 -2.27
CA PRO A 90 -12.79 3.47 -0.99
C PRO A 90 -11.30 3.76 -1.16
N MET A 91 -10.77 4.67 -0.33
CA MET A 91 -9.36 5.06 -0.38
C MET A 91 -8.46 3.82 -0.26
N VAL A 92 -7.47 3.72 -1.15
CA VAL A 92 -6.54 2.60 -1.14
C VAL A 92 -5.56 2.77 0.01
N TYR A 93 -5.47 1.74 0.86
CA TYR A 93 -4.60 1.75 2.03
C TYR A 93 -3.68 0.53 2.08
N LEU A 94 -2.58 0.66 2.80
CA LEU A 94 -1.64 -0.44 3.02
C LEU A 94 -2.27 -1.48 3.96
N LYS A 95 -2.59 -2.67 3.45
CA LYS A 95 -3.11 -3.79 4.26
C LYS A 95 -2.01 -4.45 5.05
N LYS A 96 -0.88 -4.76 4.40
CA LYS A 96 0.25 -5.47 4.97
C LYS A 96 1.53 -5.04 4.27
N TRP A 97 2.63 -5.01 5.01
CA TRP A 97 3.95 -4.87 4.43
C TRP A 97 4.88 -5.92 5.05
N VAL A 98 5.87 -6.36 4.28
CA VAL A 98 6.92 -7.26 4.76
C VAL A 98 8.25 -6.81 4.20
N ARG A 99 9.25 -6.80 5.08
CA ARG A 99 10.65 -6.60 4.72
C ARG A 99 11.34 -7.95 4.64
N THR A 100 12.03 -8.19 3.54
CA THR A 100 12.86 -9.37 3.30
C THR A 100 14.32 -8.93 3.17
N LYS A 101 15.23 -9.90 2.99
CA LYS A 101 16.65 -9.62 2.75
C LYS A 101 16.91 -8.78 1.49
N HIS A 102 16.04 -8.90 0.47
CA HIS A 102 16.31 -8.32 -0.86
C HIS A 102 15.27 -7.30 -1.32
N ALA A 103 14.12 -7.23 -0.65
CA ALA A 103 13.02 -6.36 -1.05
C ALA A 103 12.07 -6.01 0.09
N ILE A 104 11.27 -4.98 -0.12
CA ILE A 104 10.11 -4.64 0.69
C ILE A 104 8.87 -4.87 -0.17
N LEU A 105 7.91 -5.65 0.35
CA LEU A 105 6.64 -5.92 -0.29
C LEU A 105 5.52 -5.16 0.41
N PHE A 106 4.68 -4.49 -0.37
CA PHE A 106 3.48 -3.78 0.05
C PHE A 106 2.25 -4.43 -0.57
N ARG A 107 1.29 -4.83 0.26
CA ARG A 107 -0.03 -5.29 -0.16
C ARG A 107 -1.05 -4.22 0.14
N LEU A 108 -1.73 -3.73 -0.88
CA LEU A 108 -2.74 -2.68 -0.78
C LEU A 108 -4.17 -3.24 -0.61
N SER A 109 -5.11 -2.37 -0.24
CA SER A 109 -6.50 -2.75 0.03
C SER A 109 -7.25 -3.21 -1.21
N ASN A 110 -6.92 -2.64 -2.36
CA ASN A 110 -7.43 -2.98 -3.68
C ASN A 110 -6.80 -4.25 -4.30
N GLN A 111 -6.03 -5.02 -3.52
CA GLN A 111 -5.32 -6.23 -3.97
C GLN A 111 -4.09 -5.99 -4.85
N THR A 112 -3.74 -4.73 -5.13
CA THR A 112 -2.45 -4.41 -5.75
C THR A 112 -1.30 -4.82 -4.83
N VAL A 113 -0.26 -5.40 -5.43
CA VAL A 113 0.98 -5.76 -4.74
C VAL A 113 2.12 -4.99 -5.37
N GLN A 114 2.91 -4.30 -4.55
CA GLN A 114 4.14 -3.64 -4.96
C GLN A 114 5.33 -4.28 -4.26
N ILE A 115 6.39 -4.57 -5.00
CA ILE A 115 7.65 -5.09 -4.50
C ILE A 115 8.75 -4.12 -4.89
N VAL A 116 9.40 -3.53 -3.90
CA VAL A 116 10.51 -2.59 -4.08
C VAL A 116 11.79 -3.31 -3.68
N PHE A 117 12.67 -3.55 -4.65
CA PHE A 117 13.95 -4.22 -4.42
C PHE A 117 15.03 -3.21 -4.00
N TYR A 118 15.99 -3.66 -3.20
CA TYR A 118 17.07 -2.80 -2.73
C TYR A 118 18.06 -2.37 -3.82
N ASP A 119 18.02 -3.03 -4.97
CA ASP A 119 18.82 -2.67 -6.13
C ASP A 119 18.12 -1.69 -7.08
N GLN A 120 17.13 -0.94 -6.55
CA GLN A 120 16.40 0.14 -7.22
C GLN A 120 15.41 -0.31 -8.30
N THR A 121 15.20 -1.62 -8.47
CA THR A 121 14.14 -2.14 -9.35
C THR A 121 12.83 -2.29 -8.58
N GLU A 122 11.71 -2.18 -9.28
CA GLU A 122 10.37 -2.31 -8.67
C GLU A 122 9.45 -3.17 -9.54
N VAL A 123 8.58 -3.93 -8.89
CA VAL A 123 7.53 -4.72 -9.54
C VAL A 123 6.19 -4.32 -8.94
N LEU A 124 5.21 -4.04 -9.79
CA LEU A 124 3.83 -3.73 -9.40
C LEU A 124 2.89 -4.67 -10.13
N LEU A 125 2.11 -5.42 -9.36
CA LEU A 125 1.12 -6.39 -9.83
C LEU A 125 -0.29 -5.84 -9.65
N THR A 126 -1.08 -5.90 -10.72
CA THR A 126 -2.49 -5.48 -10.67
C THR A 126 -3.36 -6.48 -9.92
N PRO A 127 -4.53 -6.07 -9.39
CA PRO A 127 -5.42 -6.91 -8.58
C PRO A 127 -5.84 -8.24 -9.24
N ASP A 128 -5.93 -8.24 -10.56
CA ASP A 128 -6.29 -9.37 -11.38
C ASP A 128 -5.09 -10.19 -11.87
N ASN A 129 -3.87 -9.82 -11.45
CA ASN A 129 -2.61 -10.35 -11.95
C ASN A 129 -2.52 -10.36 -13.49
N LYS A 130 -3.33 -9.56 -14.20
CA LYS A 130 -3.29 -9.54 -15.66
C LYS A 130 -2.11 -8.75 -16.18
N TYR A 131 -1.69 -7.74 -15.43
CA TYR A 131 -0.60 -6.88 -15.83
C TYR A 131 0.46 -6.80 -14.74
N VAL A 132 1.71 -6.80 -15.19
CA VAL A 132 2.85 -6.46 -14.37
C VAL A 132 3.52 -5.22 -14.92
N THR A 133 3.72 -4.24 -14.05
CA THR A 133 4.63 -3.14 -14.30
C THR A 133 5.97 -3.45 -13.66
N TYR A 134 7.03 -3.39 -14.47
CA TYR A 134 8.42 -3.43 -14.01
C TYR A 134 9.05 -2.03 -14.13
N VAL A 135 9.80 -1.62 -13.12
CA VAL A 135 10.64 -0.43 -13.13
C VAL A 135 12.08 -0.90 -13.04
N ASP A 136 12.87 -0.56 -14.05
CA ASP A 136 14.28 -0.93 -14.10
C ASP A 136 15.16 0.01 -13.25
N LYS A 137 16.46 -0.28 -13.20
CA LYS A 137 17.46 0.53 -12.48
C LYS A 137 17.62 1.95 -13.03
N LYS A 138 17.18 2.18 -14.27
CA LYS A 138 17.18 3.49 -14.93
C LYS A 138 15.84 4.21 -14.72
N ARG A 139 14.99 3.73 -13.80
CA ARG A 139 13.65 4.25 -13.53
C ARG A 139 12.69 4.17 -14.72
N LYS A 140 13.02 3.39 -15.77
CA LYS A 140 12.12 3.19 -16.90
C LYS A 140 11.01 2.22 -16.52
N ARG A 141 9.78 2.70 -16.58
CA ARG A 141 8.57 1.91 -16.35
C ARG A 141 8.16 1.17 -17.62
N SER A 142 7.86 -0.11 -17.50
CA SER A 142 7.31 -0.93 -18.60
C SER A 142 6.20 -1.82 -18.07
N THR A 143 5.05 -1.83 -18.73
CA THR A 143 3.88 -2.61 -18.33
C THR A 143 3.61 -3.69 -19.37
N PHE A 144 3.37 -4.90 -18.89
CA PHE A 144 3.22 -6.07 -19.73
C PHE A 144 2.09 -6.96 -19.23
N PRO A 145 1.41 -7.69 -20.13
CA PRO A 145 0.50 -8.75 -19.73
C PRO A 145 1.29 -9.88 -19.05
N LEU A 146 0.76 -10.43 -17.96
CA LEU A 146 1.37 -11.54 -17.22
C LEU A 146 1.11 -12.85 -17.97
N ASN A 147 1.85 -13.07 -19.06
CA ASN A 147 1.82 -14.30 -19.86
C ASN A 147 3.19 -15.01 -19.77
N ASP A 148 3.21 -16.34 -19.96
CA ASP A 148 4.43 -17.14 -19.88
C ASP A 148 5.51 -16.71 -20.91
N GLU A 149 5.10 -16.19 -22.06
CA GLU A 149 6.03 -15.66 -23.08
C GLU A 149 6.86 -14.47 -22.58
N LEU A 150 6.31 -13.69 -21.64
CA LEU A 150 6.98 -12.52 -21.08
C LEU A 150 8.21 -12.91 -20.25
N VAL A 151 8.13 -14.08 -19.61
CA VAL A 151 9.19 -14.67 -18.79
C VAL A 151 10.40 -15.07 -19.66
N GLY A 152 10.17 -15.39 -20.94
CA GLY A 152 11.21 -15.74 -21.90
C GLY A 152 12.02 -14.54 -22.41
N SER A 153 11.37 -13.40 -22.66
CA SER A 153 12.01 -12.23 -23.29
C SER A 153 12.87 -11.39 -22.35
N HIS A 154 12.62 -11.45 -21.03
CA HIS A 154 13.30 -10.60 -20.04
C HIS A 154 13.74 -11.41 -18.82
N PRO A 155 14.96 -12.01 -18.82
CA PRO A 155 15.40 -12.94 -17.79
C PRO A 155 15.55 -12.30 -16.40
N GLU A 156 15.86 -11.00 -16.31
CA GLU A 156 15.93 -10.30 -15.03
C GLU A 156 14.54 -10.13 -14.41
N MET A 157 13.57 -9.66 -15.20
CA MET A 157 12.18 -9.50 -14.76
C MET A 157 11.58 -10.85 -14.36
N ALA A 158 11.83 -11.91 -15.12
CA ALA A 158 11.43 -13.28 -14.79
C ALA A 158 11.91 -13.71 -13.40
N LYS A 159 13.17 -13.43 -13.04
CA LYS A 159 13.71 -13.72 -11.70
C LYS A 159 12.96 -12.93 -10.63
N ARG A 160 12.65 -11.65 -10.86
CA ARG A 160 11.89 -10.82 -9.91
C ARG A 160 10.45 -11.30 -9.75
N LEU A 161 9.79 -11.70 -10.82
CA LEU A 161 8.45 -12.26 -10.79
C LEU A 161 8.41 -13.56 -10.01
N LYS A 162 9.38 -14.46 -10.25
CA LYS A 162 9.51 -15.71 -9.50
C LYS A 162 9.69 -15.44 -8.00
N TYR A 163 10.59 -14.52 -7.64
CA TYR A 163 10.81 -14.12 -6.24
C TYR A 163 9.57 -13.48 -5.62
N SER A 164 8.86 -12.63 -6.37
CA SER A 164 7.61 -12.00 -5.91
C SER A 164 6.55 -13.04 -5.59
N ARG A 165 6.41 -14.08 -6.44
CA ARG A 165 5.52 -15.22 -6.20
C ARG A 165 5.88 -15.98 -4.92
N GLU A 166 7.16 -16.22 -4.67
CA GLU A 166 7.64 -16.90 -3.45
C GLU A 166 7.31 -16.11 -2.19
N ILE A 167 7.58 -14.80 -2.16
CA ILE A 167 7.22 -13.94 -1.01
C ILE A 167 5.70 -13.91 -0.81
N LEU A 168 4.93 -13.80 -1.89
CA LEU A 168 3.47 -13.81 -1.81
C LEU A 168 2.92 -15.11 -1.22
N ASN A 169 3.48 -16.26 -1.63
CA ASN A 169 3.12 -17.55 -1.04
C ASN A 169 3.48 -17.62 0.45
N GLN A 170 4.63 -17.09 0.85
CA GLN A 170 4.99 -16.98 2.28
C GLN A 170 4.03 -16.07 3.05
N LEU A 171 3.56 -14.98 2.44
CA LEU A 171 2.60 -14.06 3.07
C LEU A 171 1.22 -14.66 3.28
N LEU A 172 0.79 -15.54 2.36
CA LEU A 172 -0.47 -16.29 2.43
C LEU A 172 -0.36 -17.46 3.41
N ASN A 173 0.71 -18.26 3.32
CA ASN A 173 0.91 -19.43 4.17
C ASN A 173 1.31 -19.07 5.60
N GLY A 174 1.96 -17.91 5.80
CA GLY A 174 2.21 -17.34 7.13
C GLY A 174 0.93 -16.90 7.86
N GLN A 175 -0.26 -16.98 7.24
CA GLN A 175 -1.54 -16.81 7.94
C GLN A 175 -2.01 -18.07 8.70
N GLN A 176 -1.32 -19.22 8.57
CA GLN A 176 -1.69 -20.48 9.23
C GLN A 176 -0.96 -20.78 10.54
N LYS A 177 -0.18 -19.85 11.11
CA LYS A 177 0.42 -20.06 12.44
C LYS A 177 0.06 -18.95 13.42
N HIS A 178 -0.69 -19.40 14.44
CA HIS A 178 -1.15 -18.75 15.68
C HIS A 178 -2.41 -17.89 15.59
#